data_AF-A0A8S3Y0B3-F1
#
_entry.id   AF-A0A8S3Y0B3-F1
#
_cell.length_a   1.000
_cell.length_b   1.000
_cell.length_c   1.000
_cell.angle_alpha   90.00
_cell.angle_beta   90.00
_cell.angle_gamma   90.00
#
_symmetry.space_group_name_H-M   'P 1'
#
loop_
_entity.id
_entity.type
_entity.pdbx_description
1 polymer ?
#
loop_
_entity_poly.entity_id
_entity_poly.type
_entity_poly.pdbx_seq_one_letter_code
_entity_poly.pdbx_strand_id
1 'polypeptide(L)'
;MSDQPGPSRPKRKKMEPVYKITDSDIEEQLLGNDSDDDFQLEDMSSDDDEEEIERQIIMQMAAMDLQLASQRTRRRSPSLEAIQQPERLALPEEGATSSWTTTCELKKIDFTKQNEFFGAPDPTPIAFFNFFFEDDFLAMICEKTNAQARKLFLFGVSESSRITNWKDVDVPELKIFLGLLFHMGSFQLPRLQDYWKKSRLFSIPIFGQQMSRNRYFLIMRCLHFSTETEIVNDDPLYKIRSVVDYFNQKMNTCYYPGKELSLDESMVLWRGRLRFSSM
;
A
#
# COMPACT_ATOMS: atom_id res chain seq x y z
N MET A 1 31.02 0.29 -80.88
CA MET A 1 29.84 1.11 -80.54
C MET A 1 29.99 1.49 -79.07
N SER A 2 29.91 2.78 -78.81
CA SER A 2 30.41 3.49 -77.63
C SER A 2 29.50 3.35 -76.40
N ASP A 3 30.06 2.90 -75.28
CA ASP A 3 29.47 3.03 -73.94
C ASP A 3 29.52 4.50 -73.51
N GLN A 4 28.36 5.14 -73.43
CA GLN A 4 28.20 6.45 -72.78
C GLN A 4 27.39 6.27 -71.50
N PRO A 5 27.88 6.74 -70.34
CA PRO A 5 27.14 6.69 -69.09
C PRO A 5 25.89 7.60 -69.17
N GLY A 6 24.75 7.09 -68.70
CA GLY A 6 23.47 7.79 -68.66
C GLY A 6 23.47 9.02 -67.72
N PRO A 7 22.49 9.93 -67.88
CA PRO A 7 22.51 11.23 -67.20
C PRO A 7 22.37 11.10 -65.68
N SER A 8 23.17 11.90 -64.96
CA SER A 8 23.17 11.96 -63.49
C SER A 8 21.85 12.49 -62.93
N ARG A 9 21.39 11.85 -61.84
CA ARG A 9 20.21 12.21 -61.05
C ARG A 9 20.28 13.69 -60.60
N PRO A 10 19.21 14.49 -60.74
CA PRO A 10 19.23 15.87 -60.29
C PRO A 10 19.37 15.95 -58.76
N LYS A 11 20.22 16.89 -58.30
CA LYS A 11 20.43 17.15 -56.87
C LYS A 11 19.12 17.58 -56.22
N ARG A 12 18.74 16.92 -55.11
CA ARG A 12 17.62 17.33 -54.25
C ARG A 12 17.80 18.80 -53.85
N LYS A 13 16.85 19.67 -54.20
CA LYS A 13 16.76 21.01 -53.60
C LYS A 13 16.44 20.84 -52.11
N LYS A 14 17.25 21.46 -51.24
CA LYS A 14 16.94 21.59 -49.81
C LYS A 14 15.68 22.44 -49.71
N MET A 15 14.58 21.88 -49.21
CA MET A 15 13.44 22.69 -48.78
C MET A 15 13.86 23.42 -47.51
N GLU A 16 13.70 24.75 -47.49
CA GLU A 16 13.85 25.52 -46.26
C GLU A 16 12.71 25.18 -45.31
N PRO A 17 12.96 25.09 -43.99
CA PRO A 17 11.90 24.81 -43.03
C PRO A 17 10.91 25.99 -43.00
N VAL A 18 9.64 25.69 -43.21
CA VAL A 18 8.54 26.69 -43.33
C VAL A 18 8.11 27.28 -41.98
N TYR A 19 8.72 26.89 -40.86
CA TYR A 19 8.47 27.56 -39.58
C TYR A 19 9.77 27.72 -38.80
N LYS A 20 10.20 28.97 -38.63
CA LYS A 20 11.20 29.36 -37.63
C LYS A 20 10.45 29.58 -36.32
N ILE A 21 10.32 28.54 -35.51
CA ILE A 21 9.96 28.70 -34.11
C ILE A 21 11.22 29.24 -33.43
N THR A 22 11.13 30.43 -32.87
CA THR A 22 12.23 31.05 -32.12
C THR A 22 12.19 30.61 -30.67
N ASP A 23 13.32 30.69 -29.96
CA ASP A 23 13.37 30.30 -28.54
C ASP A 23 12.39 31.11 -27.68
N SER A 24 12.02 32.33 -28.09
CA SER A 24 10.96 33.11 -27.42
C SER A 24 9.57 32.54 -27.64
N ASP A 25 9.29 31.92 -28.79
CA ASP A 25 8.00 31.26 -29.05
C ASP A 25 7.85 29.98 -28.21
N ILE A 26 8.97 29.35 -27.88
CA ILE A 26 9.02 28.20 -26.96
C ILE A 26 8.81 28.67 -25.52
N GLU A 27 9.47 29.76 -25.11
CA GLU A 27 9.27 30.36 -23.78
C GLU A 27 7.83 30.86 -23.58
N GLU A 28 7.23 31.51 -24.58
CA GLU A 28 5.85 31.99 -24.51
C GLU A 28 4.85 30.82 -24.41
N GLN A 29 5.12 29.67 -25.02
CA GLN A 29 4.31 28.46 -24.80
C GLN A 29 4.57 27.80 -23.44
N LEU A 30 5.76 27.95 -22.86
CA LEU A 30 6.12 27.35 -21.57
C LEU A 30 5.65 28.20 -20.37
N LEU A 31 5.52 29.52 -20.55
CA LEU A 31 5.26 30.49 -19.49
C LEU A 31 3.99 31.32 -19.72
N GLY A 32 3.37 31.29 -20.91
CA GLY A 32 2.31 32.23 -21.32
C GLY A 32 0.89 31.91 -20.86
N ASN A 33 0.68 30.92 -19.98
CA ASN A 33 -0.63 30.62 -19.42
C ASN A 33 -0.57 30.50 -17.88
N ASP A 34 0.05 31.48 -17.22
CA ASP A 34 -0.32 31.84 -15.84
C ASP A 34 -1.48 32.84 -15.94
N SER A 35 -2.69 32.31 -16.13
CA SER A 35 -3.89 33.02 -15.71
C SER A 35 -3.97 32.83 -14.20
N ASP A 36 -3.37 33.78 -13.49
CA ASP A 36 -3.50 33.97 -12.05
C ASP A 36 -4.99 34.19 -11.70
N ASP A 37 -5.71 33.11 -11.44
CA ASP A 37 -6.94 33.13 -10.65
C ASP A 37 -6.65 32.45 -9.30
N ASP A 38 -6.55 33.30 -8.27
CA ASP A 38 -6.42 33.05 -6.83
C ASP A 38 -5.19 32.24 -6.36
N PHE A 39 -4.02 32.88 -6.43
CA PHE A 39 -2.92 32.61 -5.50
C PHE A 39 -3.18 33.35 -4.18
N GLN A 40 -3.96 32.76 -3.28
CA GLN A 40 -4.03 33.27 -1.91
C GLN A 40 -2.67 33.03 -1.21
N LEU A 41 -1.93 34.12 -0.99
CA LEU A 41 -0.64 34.16 -0.30
C LEU A 41 -0.68 33.70 1.18
N GLU A 42 -1.80 33.19 1.67
CA GLU A 42 -1.98 32.75 3.07
C GLU A 42 -1.62 31.28 3.31
N ASP A 43 -1.43 30.45 2.26
CA ASP A 43 -1.11 29.01 2.43
C ASP A 43 0.41 28.69 2.37
N MET A 44 1.26 29.70 2.54
CA MET A 44 2.71 29.55 2.74
C MET A 44 3.09 29.56 4.23
N SER A 45 2.17 29.21 5.13
CA SER A 45 2.50 28.99 6.54
C SER A 45 2.97 27.55 6.74
N SER A 46 4.28 27.38 6.84
CA SER A 46 5.01 26.26 7.45
C SER A 46 4.37 24.85 7.38
N ASP A 47 4.21 24.33 6.16
CA ASP A 47 3.88 22.91 5.92
C ASP A 47 4.90 21.97 6.59
N ASP A 48 6.17 22.38 6.70
CA ASP A 48 7.24 21.58 7.32
C ASP A 48 7.12 21.48 8.85
N ASP A 49 6.67 22.54 9.55
CA ASP A 49 6.57 22.53 11.02
C ASP A 49 5.33 21.74 11.51
N GLU A 50 4.19 21.81 10.80
CA GLU A 50 3.02 21.00 11.14
C GLU A 50 3.25 19.51 10.85
N GLU A 51 3.91 19.18 9.73
CA GLU A 51 4.33 17.79 9.46
C GLU A 51 5.28 17.24 10.53
N GLU A 52 6.18 18.06 11.07
CA GLU A 52 7.13 17.61 12.11
C GLU A 52 6.42 17.35 13.45
N ILE A 53 5.50 18.24 13.88
CA ILE A 53 4.67 18.02 15.08
C ILE A 53 3.83 16.74 14.90
N GLU A 54 3.24 16.55 13.72
CA GLU A 54 2.42 15.39 13.42
C GLU A 54 3.24 14.08 13.31
N ARG A 55 4.45 14.13 12.74
CA ARG A 55 5.43 13.03 12.76
C ARG A 55 5.81 12.67 14.18
N GLN A 56 5.95 13.67 15.05
CA GLN A 56 6.29 13.45 16.45
C GLN A 56 5.15 12.77 17.22
N ILE A 57 3.89 13.14 16.94
CA ILE A 57 2.71 12.42 17.47
C ILE A 57 2.68 10.98 16.96
N ILE A 58 2.92 10.73 15.68
CA ILE A 58 2.98 9.38 15.11
C ILE A 58 4.09 8.55 15.76
N MET A 59 5.28 9.15 15.94
CA MET A 59 6.38 8.49 16.65
C MET A 59 6.03 8.22 18.12
N GLN A 60 5.33 9.12 18.79
CA GLN A 60 4.87 8.91 20.17
C GLN A 60 3.82 7.79 20.26
N MET A 61 2.88 7.71 19.32
CA MET A 61 1.90 6.61 19.27
C MET A 61 2.55 5.27 18.95
N ALA A 62 3.46 5.23 17.97
CA ALA A 62 4.24 4.03 17.67
C ALA A 62 5.14 3.61 18.85
N ALA A 63 5.67 4.58 19.60
CA ALA A 63 6.42 4.32 20.83
C ALA A 63 5.51 3.82 21.96
N MET A 64 4.28 4.35 22.06
CA MET A 64 3.29 3.93 23.04
C MET A 64 2.81 2.50 22.76
N ASP A 65 2.51 2.16 21.50
CA ASP A 65 2.25 0.79 21.05
C ASP A 65 3.39 -0.16 21.46
N LEU A 66 4.64 0.28 21.26
CA LEU A 66 5.83 -0.50 21.61
C LEU A 66 6.02 -0.63 23.13
N GLN A 67 5.69 0.41 23.90
CA GLN A 67 5.72 0.40 25.36
C GLN A 67 4.63 -0.49 25.95
N LEU A 68 3.40 -0.46 25.41
CA LEU A 68 2.32 -1.37 25.79
C LEU A 68 2.71 -2.84 25.54
N ALA A 69 3.38 -3.11 24.41
CA ALA A 69 3.93 -4.44 24.13
C ALA A 69 5.04 -4.84 25.13
N SER A 70 5.91 -3.91 25.54
CA SER A 70 7.04 -4.15 26.46
C SER A 70 6.64 -4.25 27.95
N GLN A 71 5.62 -3.51 28.39
CA GLN A 71 5.11 -3.59 29.77
C GLN A 71 4.38 -4.93 30.02
N ARG A 72 3.77 -5.52 28.97
CA ARG A 72 3.13 -6.83 29.03
C ARG A 72 4.12 -7.99 29.12
N THR A 73 5.30 -7.89 28.49
CA THR A 73 6.36 -8.90 28.65
C THR A 73 7.03 -8.82 30.03
N ARG A 74 7.11 -7.62 30.64
CA ARG A 74 7.64 -7.44 32.02
C ARG A 74 6.69 -7.88 33.14
N ARG A 75 5.37 -7.81 32.96
CA ARG A 75 4.38 -8.30 33.96
C ARG A 75 4.31 -9.83 34.07
N ARG A 76 5.06 -10.56 33.23
CA ARG A 76 5.03 -12.03 33.13
C ARG A 76 6.31 -12.70 33.63
N SER A 77 7.04 -12.10 34.57
CA SER A 77 8.01 -12.84 35.40
C SER A 77 7.28 -13.55 36.53
N PRO A 78 7.23 -14.89 36.59
CA PRO A 78 6.74 -15.57 37.77
C PRO A 78 7.82 -15.49 38.86
N SER A 79 7.41 -15.07 40.06
CA SER A 79 8.16 -15.33 41.29
C SER A 79 8.26 -16.84 41.50
N LEU A 80 9.48 -17.31 41.75
CA LEU A 80 9.78 -18.64 42.25
C LEU A 80 9.15 -18.76 43.64
N GLU A 81 8.02 -19.47 43.78
CA GLU A 81 7.74 -20.41 44.87
C GLU A 81 6.35 -21.07 44.72
N ALA A 82 6.39 -22.39 44.84
CA ALA A 82 5.37 -23.45 44.86
C ALA A 82 3.87 -23.10 44.92
N ILE A 83 3.07 -23.79 44.09
CA ILE A 83 1.76 -24.40 44.43
C ILE A 83 1.45 -25.54 43.43
N GLN A 84 0.83 -26.61 43.97
CA GLN A 84 0.55 -27.94 43.41
C GLN A 84 0.06 -28.01 41.94
N GLN A 85 0.56 -29.04 41.25
CA GLN A 85 -0.03 -29.62 40.04
C GLN A 85 -1.37 -30.29 40.36
N PRO A 86 -2.36 -30.18 39.44
CA PRO A 86 -3.14 -31.35 39.09
C PRO A 86 -3.06 -31.64 37.58
N GLU A 87 -2.76 -32.91 37.30
CA GLU A 87 -3.14 -33.74 36.15
C GLU A 87 -3.26 -33.07 34.77
N ARG A 88 -2.13 -33.02 34.07
CA ARG A 88 -2.08 -32.84 32.62
C ARG A 88 -2.10 -34.23 31.96
N LEU A 89 -3.06 -34.47 31.08
CA LEU A 89 -3.12 -35.63 30.17
C LEU A 89 -1.73 -35.89 29.57
N ALA A 90 -1.18 -37.06 29.85
CA ALA A 90 0.18 -37.45 29.50
C ALA A 90 0.35 -37.50 27.97
N LEU A 91 1.21 -36.61 27.45
CA LEU A 91 1.91 -36.80 26.19
C LEU A 91 3.26 -37.46 26.51
N PRO A 92 3.74 -38.44 25.72
CA PRO A 92 4.97 -39.15 26.05
C PRO A 92 6.16 -38.19 25.99
N GLU A 93 6.97 -38.16 27.05
CA GLU A 93 8.30 -37.58 27.02
C GLU A 93 9.21 -38.47 26.16
N GLU A 94 9.65 -37.95 25.02
CA GLU A 94 10.92 -38.36 24.44
C GLU A 94 11.76 -37.11 24.18
N GLY A 95 12.92 -37.08 24.83
CA GLY A 95 13.96 -36.08 24.59
C GLY A 95 14.47 -36.20 23.16
N ALA A 96 13.94 -35.39 22.26
CA ALA A 96 14.46 -35.25 20.91
C ALA A 96 15.40 -34.04 20.87
N THR A 97 16.70 -34.28 21.07
CA THR A 97 17.70 -33.56 20.28
C THR A 97 17.31 -33.76 18.82
N SER A 98 16.78 -32.72 18.16
CA SER A 98 16.34 -32.80 16.77
C SER A 98 17.54 -33.05 15.86
N SER A 99 17.90 -34.31 15.67
CA SER A 99 18.81 -34.74 14.61
C SER A 99 18.13 -34.49 13.28
N TRP A 100 18.76 -33.72 12.41
CA TRP A 100 18.37 -33.62 11.00
C TRP A 100 18.16 -35.03 10.45
N THR A 101 16.92 -35.35 10.07
CA THR A 101 16.57 -36.67 9.57
C THR A 101 16.27 -36.52 8.08
N THR A 102 17.01 -37.21 7.24
CA THR A 102 16.88 -37.16 5.77
C THR A 102 15.61 -37.88 5.28
N THR A 103 14.87 -38.53 6.18
CA THR A 103 13.70 -39.35 5.87
C THR A 103 12.47 -38.74 6.55
N CYS A 104 11.94 -37.68 5.94
CA CYS A 104 10.58 -37.26 6.25
C CYS A 104 9.62 -38.16 5.45
N GLU A 105 8.65 -38.78 6.12
CA GLU A 105 7.46 -39.26 5.43
C GLU A 105 6.77 -38.04 4.82
N LEU A 106 7.03 -37.79 3.53
CA LEU A 106 6.36 -36.73 2.79
C LEU A 106 4.85 -36.98 2.87
N LYS A 107 4.12 -36.06 3.51
CA LYS A 107 2.66 -36.07 3.47
C LYS A 107 2.25 -36.14 2.00
N LYS A 108 1.64 -37.25 1.59
CA LYS A 108 1.02 -37.34 0.29
C LYS A 108 -0.16 -36.38 0.27
N ILE A 109 -0.01 -35.31 -0.50
CA ILE A 109 -1.10 -34.39 -0.81
C ILE A 109 -1.79 -34.96 -2.04
N ASP A 110 -3.00 -35.45 -1.88
CA ASP A 110 -3.77 -35.97 -3.01
C ASP A 110 -4.33 -34.80 -3.84
N PHE A 111 -3.71 -34.54 -4.99
CA PHE A 111 -4.21 -33.60 -6.00
C PHE A 111 -5.44 -34.20 -6.71
N THR A 112 -6.59 -34.04 -6.07
CA THR A 112 -7.86 -34.70 -6.42
C THR A 112 -8.82 -33.84 -7.22
N LYS A 113 -8.65 -32.51 -7.22
CA LYS A 113 -9.50 -31.60 -8.01
C LYS A 113 -8.86 -31.21 -9.33
N GLN A 114 -9.70 -30.82 -10.29
CA GLN A 114 -9.26 -30.26 -11.56
C GLN A 114 -8.64 -28.87 -11.31
N ASN A 115 -7.59 -28.55 -12.06
CA ASN A 115 -6.91 -27.25 -12.00
C ASN A 115 -7.83 -26.17 -12.58
N GLU A 116 -8.71 -25.63 -11.73
CA GLU A 116 -9.78 -24.73 -12.14
C GLU A 116 -9.87 -23.54 -11.19
N PHE A 117 -10.20 -22.39 -11.77
CA PHE A 117 -10.54 -21.18 -11.04
C PHE A 117 -12.05 -21.19 -10.75
N PHE A 118 -12.40 -21.31 -9.48
CA PHE A 118 -13.78 -21.40 -9.01
C PHE A 118 -14.36 -20.01 -8.78
N GLY A 119 -15.62 -19.84 -9.19
CA GLY A 119 -16.35 -18.58 -8.97
C GLY A 119 -15.85 -17.43 -9.85
N ALA A 120 -15.30 -17.74 -11.03
CA ALA A 120 -14.88 -16.74 -11.99
C ALA A 120 -16.02 -15.76 -12.30
N PRO A 121 -15.85 -14.45 -12.04
CA PRO A 121 -16.84 -13.47 -12.40
C PRO A 121 -16.80 -13.23 -13.92
N ASP A 122 -17.65 -12.33 -14.42
CA ASP A 122 -17.60 -11.89 -15.81
C ASP A 122 -16.16 -11.48 -16.23
N PRO A 123 -15.75 -11.68 -17.49
CA PRO A 123 -14.38 -11.47 -17.95
C PRO A 123 -14.01 -9.99 -18.12
N THR A 124 -14.45 -9.15 -17.18
CA THR A 124 -14.12 -7.73 -17.12
C THR A 124 -13.17 -7.47 -15.94
N PRO A 125 -12.16 -6.60 -16.09
CA PRO A 125 -11.19 -6.35 -15.02
C PRO A 125 -11.83 -5.93 -13.69
N ILE A 126 -12.90 -5.11 -13.74
CA ILE A 126 -13.61 -4.64 -12.56
C ILE A 126 -14.33 -5.78 -11.82
N ALA A 127 -14.82 -6.78 -12.54
CA ALA A 127 -15.50 -7.91 -11.93
C ALA A 127 -14.50 -8.79 -11.15
N PHE A 128 -13.29 -8.98 -11.67
CA PHE A 128 -12.20 -9.61 -10.90
C PHE A 128 -11.77 -8.79 -9.69
N PHE A 129 -11.69 -7.46 -9.82
CA PHE A 129 -11.40 -6.60 -8.67
C PHE A 129 -12.45 -6.78 -7.56
N ASN A 130 -13.74 -6.65 -7.89
CA ASN A 130 -14.82 -6.84 -6.92
C ASN A 130 -14.90 -8.27 -6.39
N PHE A 131 -14.43 -9.27 -7.15
CA PHE A 131 -14.31 -10.63 -6.68
C PHE A 131 -13.26 -10.75 -5.56
N PHE A 132 -12.09 -10.12 -5.70
CA PHE A 132 -11.04 -10.18 -4.67
C PHE A 132 -11.22 -9.17 -3.54
N PHE A 133 -11.86 -8.03 -3.80
CA PHE A 133 -12.12 -6.97 -2.84
C PHE A 133 -13.62 -6.85 -2.62
N GLU A 134 -14.16 -7.83 -1.89
CA GLU A 134 -15.59 -7.88 -1.55
C GLU A 134 -15.99 -6.67 -0.70
N ASP A 135 -17.26 -6.24 -0.83
CA ASP A 135 -17.75 -5.05 -0.13
C ASP A 135 -17.68 -5.21 1.40
N ASP A 136 -17.88 -6.42 1.94
CA ASP A 136 -17.74 -6.69 3.38
C ASP A 136 -16.30 -6.52 3.86
N PHE A 137 -15.33 -6.94 3.05
CA PHE A 137 -13.90 -6.76 3.34
C PHE A 137 -13.52 -5.28 3.30
N LEU A 138 -14.00 -4.55 2.28
CA LEU A 138 -13.78 -3.12 2.18
C LEU A 138 -14.46 -2.35 3.32
N ALA A 139 -15.66 -2.76 3.73
CA ALA A 139 -16.38 -2.17 4.86
C ALA A 139 -15.62 -2.36 6.17
N MET A 140 -14.99 -3.53 6.38
CA MET A 140 -14.09 -3.75 7.51
C MET A 140 -12.90 -2.78 7.50
N ILE A 141 -12.26 -2.58 6.34
CA ILE A 141 -11.15 -1.61 6.21
C ILE A 141 -11.63 -0.19 6.56
N CYS A 142 -12.79 0.23 6.03
CA CYS A 142 -13.40 1.52 6.35
C CYS A 142 -13.64 1.66 7.86
N GLU A 143 -14.25 0.66 8.50
CA GLU A 143 -14.53 0.67 9.93
C GLU A 143 -13.26 0.86 10.77
N LYS A 144 -12.23 0.05 10.50
CA LYS A 144 -10.95 0.09 11.23
C LYS A 144 -10.21 1.40 10.98
N THR A 145 -10.22 1.91 9.75
CA THR A 145 -9.63 3.21 9.37
C THR A 145 -10.32 4.38 10.07
N ASN A 146 -11.66 4.40 10.09
CA ASN A 146 -12.44 5.42 10.78
C ASN A 146 -12.23 5.37 12.31
N ALA A 147 -12.14 4.17 12.88
CA ALA A 147 -11.80 4.00 14.29
C ALA A 147 -10.40 4.53 14.62
N GLN A 148 -9.42 4.33 13.74
CA GLN A 148 -8.08 4.86 13.90
C GLN A 148 -8.02 6.39 13.80
N ALA A 149 -8.77 6.98 12.87
CA ALA A 149 -8.87 8.43 12.76
C ALA A 149 -9.47 9.07 14.02
N ARG A 150 -10.53 8.48 14.60
CA ARG A 150 -11.10 8.93 15.88
C ARG A 150 -10.10 8.89 17.03
N LYS A 151 -9.23 7.88 17.07
CA LYS A 151 -8.16 7.83 18.07
C LYS A 151 -7.17 8.96 17.89
N LEU A 152 -6.70 9.18 16.66
CA LEU A 152 -5.75 10.25 16.35
C LEU A 152 -6.29 11.62 16.77
N PHE A 153 -7.58 11.88 16.57
CA PHE A 153 -8.25 13.09 17.04
C PHE A 153 -8.16 13.29 18.56
N LEU A 154 -8.33 12.21 19.34
CA LEU A 154 -8.33 12.27 20.81
C LEU A 154 -6.93 12.45 21.41
N PHE A 155 -5.85 12.19 20.66
CA PHE A 155 -4.46 12.31 21.14
C PHE A 155 -3.89 13.74 21.11
N GLY A 156 -4.73 14.77 21.04
CA GLY A 156 -4.31 16.16 21.27
C GLY A 156 -3.65 16.82 20.07
N VAL A 157 -4.27 16.69 18.91
CA VAL A 157 -3.87 17.42 17.70
C VAL A 157 -4.34 18.88 17.84
N SER A 158 -3.52 19.83 17.36
CA SER A 158 -3.89 21.25 17.29
C SER A 158 -5.24 21.43 16.61
N GLU A 159 -6.03 22.43 17.01
CA GLU A 159 -7.28 22.80 16.33
C GLU A 159 -7.05 23.07 14.82
N SER A 160 -5.83 23.48 14.44
CA SER A 160 -5.40 23.69 13.05
C SER A 160 -5.06 22.41 12.28
N SER A 161 -4.87 21.27 12.94
CA SER A 161 -4.40 20.06 12.27
C SER A 161 -5.41 19.55 11.26
N ARG A 162 -4.93 19.13 10.09
CA ARG A 162 -5.77 18.62 8.99
C ARG A 162 -6.70 17.47 9.37
N ILE A 163 -6.38 16.75 10.46
CA ILE A 163 -7.21 15.64 10.96
C ILE A 163 -8.47 16.10 11.71
N THR A 164 -8.57 17.37 12.11
CA THR A 164 -9.79 17.94 12.71
C THR A 164 -10.95 17.97 11.70
N ASN A 165 -10.65 18.02 10.40
CA ASN A 165 -11.61 17.93 9.30
C ASN A 165 -11.89 16.49 8.85
N TRP A 166 -11.61 15.48 9.69
CA TRP A 166 -11.83 14.09 9.33
C TRP A 166 -13.30 13.82 9.02
N LYS A 167 -13.54 13.27 7.83
CA LYS A 167 -14.80 12.66 7.43
C LYS A 167 -14.58 11.15 7.37
N ASP A 168 -15.53 10.39 7.92
CA ASP A 168 -15.50 8.93 7.82
C ASP A 168 -15.46 8.49 6.35
N VAL A 169 -14.57 7.54 6.08
CA VAL A 169 -14.38 6.90 4.77
C VAL A 169 -15.47 5.85 4.59
N ASP A 170 -16.11 5.84 3.42
CA ASP A 170 -17.04 4.81 2.99
C ASP A 170 -16.42 3.89 1.92
N VAL A 171 -17.11 2.80 1.59
CA VAL A 171 -16.63 1.82 0.61
C VAL A 171 -16.41 2.44 -0.78
N PRO A 172 -17.33 3.26 -1.33
CA PRO A 172 -17.09 3.95 -2.60
C PRO A 172 -15.83 4.82 -2.59
N GLU A 173 -15.62 5.63 -1.54
CA GLU A 173 -14.44 6.48 -1.41
C GLU A 173 -13.16 5.66 -1.27
N LEU A 174 -13.20 4.56 -0.51
CA LEU A 174 -12.07 3.63 -0.40
C LEU A 174 -11.74 2.98 -1.75
N LYS A 175 -12.74 2.62 -2.57
CA LYS A 175 -12.51 2.11 -3.94
C LYS A 175 -11.84 3.16 -4.82
N ILE A 176 -12.19 4.44 -4.70
CA ILE A 176 -11.50 5.54 -5.41
C ILE A 176 -10.05 5.63 -4.94
N PHE A 177 -9.81 5.61 -3.63
CA PHE A 177 -8.46 5.63 -3.04
C PHE A 177 -7.59 4.48 -3.58
N LEU A 178 -8.11 3.24 -3.58
CA LEU A 178 -7.43 2.07 -4.13
C LEU A 178 -7.22 2.16 -5.64
N GLY A 179 -8.19 2.72 -6.38
CA GLY A 179 -8.07 2.97 -7.82
C GLY A 179 -6.92 3.91 -8.14
N LEU A 180 -6.79 5.01 -7.38
CA LEU A 180 -5.65 5.93 -7.51
C LEU A 180 -4.33 5.23 -7.15
N LEU A 181 -4.30 4.42 -6.08
CA LEU A 181 -3.12 3.65 -5.69
C LEU A 181 -2.66 2.68 -6.80
N PHE A 182 -3.57 1.96 -7.44
CA PHE A 182 -3.25 1.09 -8.57
C PHE A 182 -2.78 1.88 -9.81
N HIS A 183 -3.36 3.06 -10.03
CA HIS A 183 -2.92 3.94 -11.10
C HIS A 183 -1.46 4.40 -10.90
N MET A 184 -1.08 4.74 -9.66
CA MET A 184 0.31 5.05 -9.29
C MET A 184 1.25 3.85 -9.49
N GLY A 185 0.76 2.63 -9.29
CA GLY A 185 1.51 1.41 -9.61
C GLY A 185 1.82 1.26 -11.11
N SER A 186 0.99 1.85 -11.98
CA SER A 186 1.15 1.78 -13.43
C SER A 186 2.15 2.82 -13.97
N PHE A 187 2.20 4.01 -13.38
CA PHE A 187 3.22 5.04 -13.69
C PHE A 187 3.64 5.74 -12.40
N GLN A 188 4.94 5.67 -12.13
CA GLN A 188 5.52 6.18 -10.89
C GLN A 188 6.08 7.58 -11.10
N LEU A 189 5.61 8.54 -10.30
CA LEU A 189 6.22 9.86 -10.19
C LEU A 189 7.25 9.90 -9.05
N PRO A 190 8.24 10.81 -9.11
CA PRO A 190 9.29 10.87 -8.10
C PRO A 190 8.78 11.15 -6.67
N ARG A 191 7.71 11.93 -6.54
CA ARG A 191 7.08 12.22 -5.26
C ARG A 191 5.57 11.99 -5.34
N LEU A 192 5.00 11.48 -4.25
CA LEU A 192 3.56 11.20 -4.17
C LEU A 192 2.70 12.46 -4.35
N GLN A 193 3.18 13.63 -3.93
CA GLN A 193 2.48 14.88 -4.13
C GLN A 193 2.43 15.34 -5.59
N ASP A 194 3.33 14.83 -6.45
CA ASP A 194 3.44 15.28 -7.84
C ASP A 194 2.24 14.85 -8.67
N TYR A 195 1.51 13.80 -8.26
CA TYR A 195 0.29 13.35 -8.92
C TYR A 195 -0.84 14.39 -8.92
N TRP A 196 -0.79 15.37 -8.01
CA TRP A 196 -1.76 16.46 -7.89
C TRP A 196 -1.25 17.80 -8.42
N LYS A 197 -0.06 17.84 -9.04
CA LYS A 197 0.47 19.08 -9.63
C LYS A 197 -0.33 19.48 -10.87
N LYS A 198 -0.58 20.78 -10.99
CA LYS A 198 -1.23 21.38 -12.18
C LYS A 198 -0.23 21.88 -13.23
N SER A 199 1.07 21.86 -12.91
CA SER A 199 2.13 22.29 -13.83
C SER A 199 2.08 21.50 -15.13
N ARG A 200 2.31 22.15 -16.28
CA ARG A 200 2.23 21.55 -17.63
C ARG A 200 2.90 20.18 -17.76
N LEU A 201 4.03 19.96 -17.11
CA LEU A 201 4.81 18.72 -17.18
C LEU A 201 4.30 17.58 -16.30
N PHE A 202 3.48 17.87 -15.29
CA PHE A 202 2.99 16.91 -14.29
C PHE A 202 1.47 16.93 -14.13
N SER A 203 0.77 17.58 -15.07
CA SER A 203 -0.69 17.69 -15.02
C SER A 203 -1.31 16.34 -15.37
N ILE A 204 -1.82 15.66 -14.34
CA ILE A 204 -2.53 14.39 -14.47
C ILE A 204 -3.92 14.57 -13.83
N PRO A 205 -4.89 15.15 -14.58
CA PRO A 205 -6.12 15.68 -13.99
C PRO A 205 -6.94 14.67 -13.20
N ILE A 206 -6.86 13.38 -13.57
CA ILE A 206 -7.66 12.33 -12.94
C ILE A 206 -7.45 12.23 -11.43
N PHE A 207 -6.24 12.49 -10.90
CA PHE A 207 -6.02 12.43 -9.45
C PHE A 207 -6.82 13.51 -8.73
N GLY A 208 -6.64 14.77 -9.11
CA GLY A 208 -7.35 15.90 -8.49
C GLY A 208 -8.86 15.88 -8.74
N GLN A 209 -9.31 15.29 -9.85
CA GLN A 209 -10.73 15.13 -10.16
C GLN A 209 -11.42 14.07 -9.28
N GLN A 210 -10.73 12.98 -8.96
CA GLN A 210 -11.31 11.87 -8.19
C GLN A 210 -11.19 12.08 -6.68
N MET A 211 -10.07 12.63 -6.20
CA MET A 211 -9.84 12.86 -4.78
C MET A 211 -8.84 14.00 -4.56
N SER A 212 -9.10 14.88 -3.59
CA SER A 212 -8.12 15.94 -3.28
C SER A 212 -6.83 15.35 -2.71
N ARG A 213 -5.70 16.04 -2.93
CA ARG A 213 -4.38 15.66 -2.37
C ARG A 213 -4.50 15.42 -0.87
N ASN A 214 -5.01 16.41 -0.14
CA ASN A 214 -5.10 16.38 1.32
C ASN A 214 -5.98 15.21 1.79
N ARG A 215 -7.09 14.91 1.10
CA ARG A 215 -7.94 13.76 1.46
C ARG A 215 -7.20 12.43 1.25
N TYR A 216 -6.48 12.27 0.15
CA TYR A 216 -5.70 11.05 -0.13
C TYR A 216 -4.65 10.80 0.96
N PHE A 217 -3.85 11.81 1.30
CA PHE A 217 -2.84 11.70 2.35
C PHE A 217 -3.45 11.45 3.73
N LEU A 218 -4.60 12.05 4.02
CA LEU A 218 -5.31 11.85 5.28
C LEU A 218 -5.84 10.41 5.42
N ILE A 219 -6.43 9.85 4.35
CA ILE A 219 -6.83 8.43 4.31
C ILE A 219 -5.61 7.53 4.46
N MET A 220 -4.53 7.79 3.70
CA MET A 220 -3.30 7.01 3.76
C MET A 220 -2.70 6.98 5.18
N ARG A 221 -2.77 8.11 5.91
CA ARG A 221 -2.31 8.22 7.31
C ARG A 221 -3.17 7.41 8.28
N CYS A 222 -4.48 7.39 8.08
CA CYS A 222 -5.42 6.72 8.98
C CYS A 222 -5.67 5.25 8.61
N LEU A 223 -5.19 4.80 7.45
CA LEU A 223 -5.43 3.47 6.92
C LEU A 223 -5.02 2.40 7.94
N HIS A 224 -5.99 1.57 8.33
CA HIS A 224 -5.81 0.62 9.40
C HIS A 224 -6.65 -0.65 9.18
N PHE A 225 -6.18 -1.79 9.68
CA PHE A 225 -6.80 -3.11 9.43
C PHE A 225 -7.11 -3.91 10.70
N SER A 226 -6.66 -3.45 11.87
CA SER A 226 -6.80 -4.17 13.14
C SER A 226 -7.47 -3.31 14.21
N THR A 227 -7.90 -3.91 15.31
CA THR A 227 -8.18 -3.16 16.54
C THR A 227 -7.21 -3.57 17.64
N GLU A 228 -6.82 -2.64 18.52
CA GLU A 228 -5.94 -2.92 19.67
C GLU A 228 -6.45 -4.03 20.60
N THR A 229 -7.77 -4.30 20.58
CA THR A 229 -8.40 -5.40 21.29
C THR A 229 -8.03 -6.78 20.73
N GLU A 230 -7.51 -6.84 19.51
CA GLU A 230 -7.11 -8.05 18.78
C GLU A 230 -5.62 -8.39 18.97
N ILE A 231 -4.92 -7.75 19.92
CA ILE A 231 -3.57 -8.15 20.36
C ILE A 231 -3.71 -9.47 21.15
N VAL A 232 -3.97 -10.53 20.42
CA VAL A 232 -4.10 -11.89 20.91
C VAL A 232 -2.78 -12.59 20.60
N ASN A 233 -2.15 -13.18 21.62
CA ASN A 233 -0.99 -14.09 21.48
C ASN A 233 0.36 -13.51 21.03
N ASP A 234 0.63 -12.22 21.19
CA ASP A 234 1.95 -11.61 20.83
C ASP A 234 2.31 -11.81 19.33
N ASP A 235 1.28 -11.92 18.47
CA ASP A 235 1.44 -12.06 17.03
C ASP A 235 2.10 -10.80 16.43
N PRO A 236 3.32 -10.89 15.85
CA PRO A 236 3.98 -9.74 15.24
C PRO A 236 3.22 -9.14 14.05
N LEU A 237 2.33 -9.91 13.42
CA LEU A 237 1.54 -9.50 12.25
C LEU A 237 0.12 -9.03 12.59
N TYR A 238 -0.21 -8.85 13.87
CA TYR A 238 -1.59 -8.51 14.29
C TYR A 238 -2.19 -7.31 13.54
N LYS A 239 -1.36 -6.32 13.16
CA LYS A 239 -1.80 -5.12 12.43
C LYS A 239 -2.31 -5.40 11.02
N ILE A 240 -1.94 -6.53 10.42
CA ILE A 240 -2.34 -6.92 9.04
C ILE A 240 -3.00 -8.31 9.00
N ARG A 241 -3.19 -8.95 10.16
CA ARG A 241 -3.68 -10.34 10.27
C ARG A 241 -5.02 -10.53 9.55
N SER A 242 -5.94 -9.60 9.75
CA SER A 242 -7.26 -9.60 9.10
C SER A 242 -7.17 -9.63 7.57
N VAL A 243 -6.23 -8.89 6.98
CA VAL A 243 -5.99 -8.85 5.53
C VAL A 243 -5.39 -10.17 5.04
N VAL A 244 -4.39 -10.68 5.77
CA VAL A 244 -3.72 -11.95 5.44
C VAL A 244 -4.71 -13.12 5.48
N ASP A 245 -5.51 -13.20 6.54
CA ASP A 245 -6.48 -14.27 6.73
C ASP A 245 -7.59 -14.21 5.68
N TYR A 246 -8.07 -13.01 5.36
CA TYR A 246 -9.05 -12.80 4.28
C TYR A 246 -8.52 -13.32 2.93
N PHE A 247 -7.32 -12.93 2.51
CA PHE A 247 -6.77 -13.39 1.24
C PHE A 247 -6.44 -14.88 1.26
N ASN A 248 -5.94 -15.43 2.37
CA ASN A 248 -5.71 -16.88 2.50
C ASN A 248 -7.02 -17.67 2.35
N GLN A 249 -8.09 -17.22 3.00
CA GLN A 249 -9.41 -17.83 2.86
C GLN A 249 -9.91 -17.70 1.42
N LYS A 250 -9.79 -16.51 0.81
CA LYS A 250 -10.23 -16.28 -0.56
C LYS A 250 -9.51 -17.20 -1.54
N MET A 251 -8.18 -17.28 -1.48
CA MET A 251 -7.36 -18.12 -2.35
C MET A 251 -7.69 -19.62 -2.18
N ASN A 252 -7.94 -20.07 -0.95
CA ASN A 252 -8.37 -21.45 -0.68
C ASN A 252 -9.73 -21.80 -1.31
N THR A 253 -10.60 -20.80 -1.51
CA THR A 253 -11.93 -21.00 -2.10
C THR A 253 -11.96 -20.81 -3.61
N CYS A 254 -11.13 -19.92 -4.16
CA CYS A 254 -11.22 -19.53 -5.57
C CYS A 254 -10.33 -20.35 -6.50
N TYR A 255 -9.35 -21.09 -5.99
CA TYR A 255 -8.43 -21.82 -6.85
C TYR A 255 -7.97 -23.12 -6.21
N TYR A 256 -7.89 -24.18 -7.02
CA TYR A 256 -7.22 -25.41 -6.63
C TYR A 256 -6.01 -25.62 -7.53
N PRO A 257 -4.79 -25.62 -6.97
CA PRO A 257 -3.59 -25.74 -7.77
C PRO A 257 -3.45 -27.11 -8.45
N GLY A 258 -2.76 -27.12 -9.59
CA GLY A 258 -2.24 -28.33 -10.21
C GLY A 258 -1.12 -28.99 -9.39
N LYS A 259 -0.62 -30.13 -9.90
CA LYS A 259 0.40 -30.95 -9.21
C LYS A 259 1.77 -30.27 -9.19
N GLU A 260 2.07 -29.50 -10.22
CA GLU A 260 3.34 -28.81 -10.43
C GLU A 260 3.33 -27.46 -9.71
N LEU A 261 3.85 -27.42 -8.49
CA LEU A 261 3.95 -26.22 -7.67
C LEU A 261 5.40 -25.73 -7.58
N SER A 262 5.60 -24.42 -7.73
CA SER A 262 6.86 -23.75 -7.39
C SER A 262 6.69 -23.02 -6.08
N LEU A 263 7.58 -23.29 -5.13
CA LEU A 263 7.62 -22.60 -3.84
C LEU A 263 8.85 -21.71 -3.83
N ASP A 264 8.64 -20.43 -3.59
CA ASP A 264 9.69 -19.43 -3.49
C ASP A 264 9.33 -18.42 -2.39
N GLU A 265 10.34 -17.76 -1.85
CA GLU A 265 10.18 -16.72 -0.84
C GLU A 265 10.12 -15.35 -1.51
N SER A 266 9.06 -14.58 -1.22
CA SER A 266 8.97 -13.20 -1.68
C SER A 266 9.49 -12.25 -0.62
N MET A 267 10.44 -11.39 -0.99
CA MET A 267 10.97 -10.34 -0.12
C MET A 267 10.38 -8.98 -0.50
N VAL A 268 9.77 -8.30 0.47
CA VAL A 268 9.35 -6.91 0.34
C VAL A 268 10.36 -6.04 1.08
N LEU A 269 11.06 -5.18 0.35
CA LEU A 269 12.04 -4.26 0.92
C LEU A 269 11.35 -3.25 1.85
N TRP A 270 11.77 -3.21 3.11
CA TRP A 270 11.28 -2.25 4.10
C TRP A 270 12.44 -1.52 4.78
N ARG A 271 12.39 -0.19 4.77
CA ARG A 271 13.37 0.66 5.46
C ARG A 271 12.71 1.32 6.66
N GLY A 272 12.61 0.58 7.77
CA GLY A 272 11.99 1.06 9.00
C GLY A 272 12.14 0.07 10.16
N ARG A 273 11.53 0.39 11.31
CA ARG A 273 11.58 -0.46 12.51
C ARG A 273 10.51 -1.55 12.41
N LEU A 274 10.91 -2.73 11.98
CA LEU A 274 10.06 -3.92 11.93
C LEU A 274 10.68 -5.03 12.79
N ARG A 275 9.89 -5.70 13.62
CA ARG A 275 10.40 -6.75 14.53
C ARG A 275 10.87 -8.00 13.79
N PHE A 276 10.43 -8.20 12.55
CA PHE A 276 10.68 -9.39 11.73
C PHE A 276 11.36 -9.06 10.40
N SER A 277 12.16 -7.99 10.36
CA SER A 277 13.03 -7.74 9.19
C SER A 277 14.12 -8.81 9.13
N SER A 278 14.27 -9.49 7.99
CA SER A 278 15.54 -10.14 7.68
C SER A 278 16.61 -9.06 7.54
N MET A 279 17.80 -9.32 8.09
CA MET A 279 19.02 -8.61 7.71
C MET A 279 19.40 -8.97 6.28
#